data_AF-K0UVE5-F1
#
_entry.id   AF-K0UVE5-F1
#
_cell.length_a   1.000
_cell.length_b   1.000
_cell.length_c   1.000
_cell.angle_alpha   90.00
_cell.angle_beta   90.00
_cell.angle_gamma   90.00
#
_symmetry.space_group_name_H-M   'P 1'
#
loop_
_entity.id
_entity.type
_entity.pdbx_description
1 polymer ?
#
loop_
_entity_poly.entity_id
_entity_poly.type
_entity_poly.pdbx_seq_one_letter_code
_entity_poly.pdbx_strand_id
1 'polypeptide(L)'
;MLCAATAQAAPDDTSSSTTSTVSAGPTSERDDAASADSSTRQGSETDGNDADEAEADDSDADAADDADADAEDADADEADDVDEADDADDPDTGAEVGPSEATGDRSAPNQVPTSVRYSIADTAESLPDQDVDETPVVLPTAADDDATETVDLAQEQITQARDDLRDATWGSGNLLAGLAAMLPQMWMYNADASLERWQMNHARLQEQFAATAGNPFAHWIAAQRIEASIMRTIRVQDQLEAAEKWLPVVGWFGPRDSMAAIGELIAQAAENGLVYQIVELDMESVYGVRRVNPIMMLSINGGAPVRVLLDTGSYGLVIDPQAIGLKDIGAPIDYGSGCYASCLVEYDYEVYNIPIAVDDDVVSARTPVLVVTLDTWAAVAETNSDYVGILGIGPKAGPGDSNPLTALPGLLGRGMLIEERRNRAILGPNPYAARVTLDGAPSSDLMVKVGDNAPQVIETWIDSGGVFGNIPASLVNGADNVAPGTLISVYTEDGATLLFSYRTTKNNTPFVVEDSDRVLMGFPPFAAGPIYVDFRGEGKTIFNYA
;
A
#
# COMPACT_ATOMS: atom_id res chain seq x y z
N MET A 1 -1.14 -41.19 -18.70
CA MET A 1 -0.58 -41.80 -17.47
C MET A 1 -0.64 -40.70 -16.42
N LEU A 2 -1.57 -40.84 -15.47
CA LEU A 2 -1.84 -39.88 -14.40
C LEU A 2 -0.78 -39.93 -13.31
N CYS A 3 -0.57 -38.81 -12.62
CA CYS A 3 -0.40 -38.79 -11.16
C CYS A 3 -1.04 -37.51 -10.61
N ALA A 4 -2.17 -37.68 -9.94
CA ALA A 4 -2.81 -36.69 -9.08
C ALA A 4 -2.32 -36.91 -7.63
N ALA A 5 -1.98 -35.83 -6.93
CA ALA A 5 -1.68 -35.86 -5.51
C ALA A 5 -2.94 -35.48 -4.71
N THR A 6 -3.32 -36.36 -3.80
CA THR A 6 -4.47 -36.29 -2.90
C THR A 6 -4.27 -35.26 -1.78
N ALA A 7 -5.24 -34.37 -1.58
CA ALA A 7 -5.35 -33.50 -0.41
C ALA A 7 -6.03 -34.24 0.76
N GLN A 8 -5.47 -34.08 1.96
CA GLN A 8 -5.87 -34.75 3.19
C GLN A 8 -6.62 -33.74 4.07
N ALA A 9 -7.85 -34.08 4.46
CA ALA A 9 -8.73 -33.25 5.30
C ALA A 9 -8.33 -33.30 6.78
N ALA A 10 -8.46 -32.17 7.48
CA ALA A 10 -8.30 -32.05 8.92
C ALA A 10 -9.63 -32.39 9.65
N PRO A 11 -9.60 -32.94 10.88
CA PRO A 11 -10.80 -33.34 11.61
C PRO A 11 -11.40 -32.21 12.47
N ASP A 12 -12.74 -32.17 12.52
CA ASP A 12 -13.57 -31.40 13.45
C ASP A 12 -13.62 -32.07 14.83
N ASP A 13 -13.40 -31.30 15.90
CA ASP A 13 -13.67 -31.72 17.28
C ASP A 13 -14.73 -30.81 17.92
N THR A 14 -15.96 -31.32 17.99
CA THR A 14 -17.02 -30.81 18.86
C THR A 14 -16.94 -31.47 20.24
N SER A 15 -16.68 -30.68 21.29
CA SER A 15 -16.70 -31.12 22.67
C SER A 15 -18.10 -31.05 23.29
N SER A 16 -18.58 -32.14 23.91
CA SER A 16 -19.64 -32.08 24.93
C SER A 16 -19.46 -33.14 26.04
N SER A 17 -19.31 -32.61 27.27
CA SER A 17 -19.76 -33.13 28.58
C SER A 17 -19.29 -34.49 29.13
N THR A 18 -18.33 -34.40 30.07
CA THR A 18 -18.34 -34.90 31.47
C THR A 18 -19.12 -36.18 31.85
N THR A 19 -18.41 -37.16 32.43
CA THR A 19 -18.65 -37.62 33.82
C THR A 19 -17.46 -38.42 34.39
N SER A 20 -17.13 -38.11 35.64
CA SER A 20 -16.04 -38.57 36.50
C SER A 20 -16.29 -39.93 37.18
N THR A 21 -15.22 -40.70 37.49
CA THR A 21 -14.93 -41.24 38.85
C THR A 21 -13.66 -42.13 38.95
N VAL A 22 -12.65 -41.64 39.71
CA VAL A 22 -12.08 -42.23 40.96
C VAL A 22 -11.24 -43.55 40.93
N SER A 23 -9.93 -43.36 41.20
CA SER A 23 -9.03 -44.05 42.16
C SER A 23 -8.31 -45.37 41.84
N ALA A 24 -6.97 -45.34 41.92
CA ALA A 24 -6.12 -45.82 43.05
C ALA A 24 -4.77 -46.40 42.57
N GLY A 25 -3.64 -45.89 43.11
CA GLY A 25 -2.32 -46.56 43.09
C GLY A 25 -2.24 -47.77 44.05
N PRO A 26 -1.08 -48.41 44.33
CA PRO A 26 0.18 -47.72 44.68
C PRO A 26 1.54 -48.42 44.32
N THR A 27 2.66 -47.67 44.48
CA THR A 27 4.03 -47.96 45.05
C THR A 27 4.63 -49.40 44.97
N SER A 28 5.94 -49.69 44.83
CA SER A 28 7.17 -49.13 45.47
C SER A 28 8.47 -49.84 44.98
N GLU A 29 9.58 -49.09 44.86
CA GLU A 29 10.98 -49.34 45.33
C GLU A 29 11.86 -50.61 45.03
N ARG A 30 13.11 -50.30 44.57
CA ARG A 30 14.48 -50.71 45.04
C ARG A 30 15.38 -51.74 44.29
N ASP A 31 16.61 -51.24 44.00
CA ASP A 31 18.00 -51.76 44.18
C ASP A 31 18.39 -53.17 43.64
N ASP A 32 19.60 -53.56 43.19
CA ASP A 32 20.97 -53.03 43.09
C ASP A 32 21.85 -54.01 42.23
N ALA A 33 22.87 -53.46 41.55
CA ALA A 33 24.24 -53.94 41.17
C ALA A 33 24.69 -55.40 40.77
N ALA A 34 25.71 -55.39 39.86
CA ALA A 34 26.84 -56.32 39.58
C ALA A 34 26.61 -57.56 38.65
N SER A 35 27.50 -58.05 37.76
CA SER A 35 28.97 -57.92 37.54
C SER A 35 29.41 -58.55 36.17
N ALA A 36 30.54 -58.09 35.58
CA ALA A 36 31.59 -58.71 34.69
C ALA A 36 31.21 -59.65 33.49
N ASP A 37 31.94 -59.84 32.36
CA ASP A 37 33.39 -59.85 32.10
C ASP A 37 33.75 -59.91 30.58
N SER A 38 34.94 -59.37 30.24
CA SER A 38 35.95 -59.74 29.20
C SER A 38 35.77 -59.67 27.66
N SER A 39 36.64 -58.82 27.05
CA SER A 39 37.71 -59.14 26.08
C SER A 39 37.69 -58.63 24.61
N THR A 40 38.47 -57.56 24.39
CA THR A 40 39.67 -57.44 23.50
C THR A 40 39.56 -57.54 21.96
N ARG A 41 39.87 -56.43 21.24
CA ARG A 41 41.15 -56.22 20.49
C ARG A 41 41.27 -54.84 19.79
N GLN A 42 42.18 -54.02 20.35
CA GLN A 42 43.32 -53.26 19.78
C GLN A 42 43.32 -52.60 18.39
N GLY A 43 43.78 -51.33 18.40
CA GLY A 43 44.96 -50.83 17.65
C GLY A 43 44.66 -49.66 16.71
N SER A 44 44.75 -48.37 17.08
CA SER A 44 45.95 -47.52 17.32
C SER A 44 46.72 -47.21 16.01
N GLU A 45 47.24 -46.01 15.70
CA GLU A 45 47.50 -44.79 16.47
C GLU A 45 48.08 -43.67 15.57
N THR A 46 48.15 -42.45 16.15
CA THR A 46 49.17 -41.39 16.04
C THR A 46 49.11 -40.27 14.97
N ASP A 47 48.68 -39.09 15.46
CA ASP A 47 49.44 -37.85 15.72
C ASP A 47 50.13 -37.05 14.60
N GLY A 48 49.73 -35.76 14.48
CA GLY A 48 50.50 -34.68 15.12
C GLY A 48 51.20 -33.62 14.23
N ASN A 49 50.65 -32.40 14.28
CA ASN A 49 51.27 -31.06 14.27
C ASN A 49 51.86 -30.37 13.01
N ASP A 50 51.24 -29.20 12.74
CA ASP A 50 51.76 -27.82 12.61
C ASP A 50 52.74 -27.36 11.51
N ALA A 51 52.36 -26.17 10.99
CA ALA A 51 53.14 -24.99 10.58
C ALA A 51 53.30 -24.66 9.09
N ASP A 52 52.66 -23.54 8.73
CA ASP A 52 53.09 -22.39 7.90
C ASP A 52 54.16 -22.57 6.80
N GLU A 53 53.82 -22.16 5.57
CA GLU A 53 54.36 -20.96 4.88
C GLU A 53 54.04 -20.95 3.36
N ALA A 54 53.43 -19.84 2.92
CA ALA A 54 53.83 -18.97 1.81
C ALA A 54 54.25 -19.52 0.41
N GLU A 55 53.50 -19.00 -0.58
CA GLU A 55 53.95 -18.33 -1.82
C GLU A 55 53.99 -19.05 -3.19
N ALA A 56 53.38 -18.31 -4.12
CA ALA A 56 53.72 -18.04 -5.52
C ALA A 56 53.35 -19.03 -6.67
N ASP A 57 52.66 -18.41 -7.63
CA ASP A 57 52.74 -18.51 -9.10
C ASP A 57 52.70 -19.90 -9.75
N ASP A 58 51.72 -20.12 -10.63
CA ASP A 58 51.95 -19.76 -12.02
C ASP A 58 50.66 -19.65 -12.86
N SER A 59 50.89 -18.98 -13.98
CA SER A 59 50.03 -18.24 -14.89
C SER A 59 49.47 -19.06 -16.07
N ASP A 60 48.69 -18.33 -16.90
CA ASP A 60 48.27 -18.56 -18.29
C ASP A 60 46.91 -19.22 -18.55
N ALA A 61 46.08 -18.80 -19.52
CA ALA A 61 45.90 -17.58 -20.33
C ALA A 61 44.75 -17.93 -21.32
N ASP A 62 43.95 -16.93 -21.72
CA ASP A 62 43.27 -16.75 -23.04
C ASP A 62 42.09 -15.77 -22.85
N ALA A 63 42.27 -14.46 -23.04
CA ALA A 63 42.30 -13.71 -24.30
C ALA A 63 40.92 -13.41 -24.92
N ALA A 64 40.48 -12.15 -24.80
CA ALA A 64 39.79 -11.39 -25.84
C ALA A 64 39.82 -9.89 -25.47
N ASP A 65 40.62 -9.15 -26.23
CA ASP A 65 40.73 -7.69 -26.27
C ASP A 65 40.25 -7.28 -27.67
N ASP A 66 39.48 -6.19 -27.77
CA ASP A 66 39.59 -5.20 -28.85
C ASP A 66 38.59 -4.06 -28.59
N ALA A 67 39.19 -2.89 -28.38
CA ALA A 67 38.57 -1.58 -28.30
C ALA A 67 38.39 -0.99 -29.71
N ASP A 68 37.53 0.02 -29.84
CA ASP A 68 37.85 1.20 -30.65
C ASP A 68 37.10 2.42 -30.11
N ALA A 69 37.85 3.52 -30.04
CA ALA A 69 37.48 4.84 -29.60
C ALA A 69 36.87 5.66 -30.75
N ASP A 70 36.25 6.80 -30.42
CA ASP A 70 36.62 8.08 -31.03
C ASP A 70 35.96 9.25 -30.27
N ALA A 71 36.81 10.20 -29.89
CA ALA A 71 36.49 11.51 -29.33
C ALA A 71 37.16 12.55 -30.22
N GLU A 72 36.47 13.65 -30.54
CA GLU A 72 37.08 14.90 -30.99
C GLU A 72 36.29 16.11 -30.45
N ASP A 73 36.93 16.83 -29.53
CA ASP A 73 37.21 18.28 -29.48
C ASP A 73 36.24 19.33 -30.08
N ALA A 74 35.95 20.36 -29.26
CA ALA A 74 36.49 21.72 -29.51
C ALA A 74 36.15 22.71 -28.36
N ASP A 75 37.22 23.31 -27.82
CA ASP A 75 37.28 24.46 -26.91
C ASP A 75 36.89 25.80 -27.57
N ALA A 76 36.48 26.78 -26.74
CA ALA A 76 36.75 28.23 -26.80
C ALA A 76 35.71 28.98 -25.93
N ASP A 77 35.95 30.07 -25.21
CA ASP A 77 37.12 30.82 -24.78
C ASP A 77 36.60 31.86 -23.74
N GLU A 78 37.54 32.47 -23.03
CA GLU A 78 37.41 33.35 -21.88
C GLU A 78 36.76 34.76 -22.10
N ALA A 79 36.46 35.40 -20.96
CA ALA A 79 36.94 36.73 -20.55
C ALA A 79 35.97 37.92 -20.44
N ASP A 80 36.15 38.61 -19.30
CA ASP A 80 36.12 40.06 -19.05
C ASP A 80 34.86 40.77 -18.48
N ASP A 81 34.89 40.94 -17.14
CA ASP A 81 35.28 42.17 -16.42
C ASP A 81 34.35 43.42 -16.27
N VAL A 82 34.58 44.06 -15.10
CA VAL A 82 34.40 45.46 -14.62
C VAL A 82 33.07 46.02 -14.03
N ASP A 83 33.07 46.10 -12.68
CA ASP A 83 32.91 47.22 -11.71
C ASP A 83 31.80 48.31 -11.71
N GLU A 84 31.63 48.78 -10.45
CA GLU A 84 31.15 50.06 -9.87
C GLU A 84 29.66 50.14 -9.46
N ALA A 85 29.31 50.15 -8.15
CA ALA A 85 29.57 51.14 -7.08
C ALA A 85 28.83 52.48 -7.28
N ASP A 86 27.87 52.79 -6.39
CA ASP A 86 27.83 54.02 -5.58
C ASP A 86 26.50 54.20 -4.81
N ASP A 87 26.65 54.16 -3.48
CA ASP A 87 26.32 55.20 -2.49
C ASP A 87 24.95 55.92 -2.39
N ALA A 88 24.47 55.85 -1.13
CA ALA A 88 23.98 56.93 -0.26
C ALA A 88 22.57 57.54 -0.46
N ASP A 89 21.73 57.44 0.58
CA ASP A 89 21.48 58.55 1.51
C ASP A 89 20.36 58.22 2.54
N ASP A 90 20.71 58.31 3.82
CA ASP A 90 19.82 58.61 4.97
C ASP A 90 19.97 60.13 5.24
N PRO A 91 18.93 60.88 5.67
CA PRO A 91 18.78 61.09 7.12
C PRO A 91 17.34 61.30 7.65
N ASP A 92 17.05 60.65 8.79
CA ASP A 92 16.70 61.25 10.09
C ASP A 92 15.46 62.20 10.23
N THR A 93 14.54 61.90 11.17
CA THR A 93 14.31 62.67 12.43
C THR A 93 12.90 62.53 13.07
N GLY A 94 12.90 62.31 14.41
CA GLY A 94 11.98 62.94 15.38
C GLY A 94 10.89 62.05 16.02
N ALA A 95 11.07 61.47 17.22
CA ALA A 95 10.82 62.03 18.57
C ALA A 95 9.33 62.29 18.90
N GLU A 96 8.75 62.06 20.09
CA GLU A 96 9.06 61.46 21.40
C GLU A 96 7.70 61.39 22.18
N VAL A 97 7.73 60.87 23.42
CA VAL A 97 6.84 61.19 24.59
C VAL A 97 5.74 60.16 24.95
N GLY A 98 5.99 59.37 26.03
CA GLY A 98 4.96 58.77 26.92
C GLY A 98 4.67 59.68 28.14
N PRO A 99 4.25 59.21 29.33
CA PRO A 99 3.50 58.01 29.74
C PRO A 99 2.34 58.35 30.73
N SER A 100 1.59 57.35 31.24
CA SER A 100 0.91 57.46 32.55
C SER A 100 0.54 56.08 33.13
N GLU A 101 1.10 55.79 34.31
CA GLU A 101 0.74 54.70 35.21
C GLU A 101 -0.58 54.97 35.96
N ALA A 102 -1.25 53.91 36.44
CA ALA A 102 -1.90 53.89 37.76
C ALA A 102 -2.12 52.45 38.25
N THR A 103 -1.79 52.26 39.53
CA THR A 103 -1.55 51.04 40.30
C THR A 103 -2.71 50.59 41.21
N GLY A 104 -2.68 49.33 41.67
CA GLY A 104 -3.16 48.89 43.01
C GLY A 104 -4.18 47.73 42.97
N ASP A 105 -3.88 46.46 43.30
CA ASP A 105 -3.43 45.78 44.55
C ASP A 105 -4.59 45.05 45.31
N ARG A 106 -4.30 43.80 45.74
CA ARG A 106 -4.84 42.96 46.85
C ARG A 106 -5.86 41.82 46.63
N SER A 107 -5.33 40.60 46.81
CA SER A 107 -5.70 39.54 47.80
C SER A 107 -6.97 38.67 47.68
N ALA A 108 -6.76 37.33 47.76
CA ALA A 108 -7.70 36.21 48.00
C ALA A 108 -8.34 36.24 49.43
N PRO A 109 -9.38 35.43 49.86
CA PRO A 109 -9.51 33.95 49.69
C PRO A 109 -10.94 33.28 49.68
N ASN A 110 -10.97 32.00 49.25
CA ASN A 110 -11.75 30.80 49.67
C ASN A 110 -13.26 30.78 50.11
N GLN A 111 -13.95 29.71 49.64
CA GLN A 111 -15.13 28.95 50.19
C GLN A 111 -16.54 29.00 49.49
N VAL A 112 -17.07 27.77 49.35
CA VAL A 112 -18.30 27.13 48.76
C VAL A 112 -19.59 27.51 49.55
N PRO A 113 -20.90 27.48 49.09
CA PRO A 113 -21.64 26.21 48.78
C PRO A 113 -23.02 26.16 48.00
N THR A 114 -23.43 24.90 47.69
CA THR A 114 -24.80 24.26 47.67
C THR A 114 -25.83 24.44 46.53
N SER A 115 -26.23 23.31 45.89
CA SER A 115 -27.58 22.64 45.87
C SER A 115 -27.70 21.65 44.68
N VAL A 116 -28.44 20.52 44.61
CA VAL A 116 -29.28 19.69 45.49
C VAL A 116 -29.51 18.30 44.80
N ARG A 117 -29.35 17.22 45.57
CA ARG A 117 -29.98 15.87 45.62
C ARG A 117 -30.59 15.18 44.38
N TYR A 118 -30.28 13.88 44.25
CA TYR A 118 -31.27 12.79 44.24
C TYR A 118 -30.71 11.53 44.94
N SER A 119 -31.59 10.74 45.56
CA SER A 119 -31.31 9.57 46.41
C SER A 119 -32.05 8.34 45.88
N ILE A 120 -31.45 7.14 45.89
CA ILE A 120 -32.08 5.85 46.27
C ILE A 120 -31.01 4.92 46.90
N ALA A 121 -31.42 4.26 47.98
CA ALA A 121 -30.76 3.31 48.89
C ALA A 121 -30.27 2.00 48.20
N ASP A 122 -29.07 1.45 48.54
CA ASP A 122 -28.72 0.50 49.64
C ASP A 122 -29.22 -0.94 49.34
N THR A 123 -28.43 -2.02 49.23
CA THR A 123 -27.56 -2.64 50.26
C THR A 123 -26.42 -3.55 49.68
N ALA A 124 -25.29 -3.59 50.42
CA ALA A 124 -23.98 -4.27 50.27
C ALA A 124 -23.97 -5.83 50.24
N GLU A 125 -22.91 -6.58 49.90
CA GLU A 125 -21.53 -6.68 50.47
C GLU A 125 -20.46 -7.20 49.46
N SER A 126 -19.32 -6.50 49.24
CA SER A 126 -17.92 -6.70 49.75
C SER A 126 -17.09 -7.79 49.00
N LEU A 127 -15.86 -7.62 48.43
CA LEU A 127 -14.57 -6.93 48.77
C LEU A 127 -13.63 -6.83 47.50
N PRO A 128 -12.40 -6.20 47.54
CA PRO A 128 -11.91 -5.25 46.52
C PRO A 128 -10.70 -5.65 45.62
N ASP A 129 -10.37 -4.70 44.72
CA ASP A 129 -9.10 -4.33 44.01
C ASP A 129 -8.55 -5.22 42.88
N GLN A 130 -8.62 -4.73 41.63
CA GLN A 130 -7.48 -4.13 40.89
C GLN A 130 -8.02 -3.36 39.65
N ASP A 131 -7.94 -2.02 39.67
CA ASP A 131 -8.25 -1.17 38.52
C ASP A 131 -7.11 -1.24 37.49
N VAL A 132 -7.36 -1.91 36.37
CA VAL A 132 -6.65 -1.68 35.11
C VAL A 132 -7.54 -0.72 34.33
N ASP A 133 -7.05 0.48 34.08
CA ASP A 133 -7.72 1.52 33.28
C ASP A 133 -7.78 1.06 31.82
N GLU A 134 -8.79 0.26 31.47
CA GLU A 134 -9.17 0.02 30.08
C GLU A 134 -10.13 1.12 29.65
N THR A 135 -9.58 2.23 29.17
CA THR A 135 -10.33 3.10 28.26
C THR A 135 -10.72 2.26 27.04
N PRO A 136 -12.02 2.07 26.74
CA PRO A 136 -12.40 1.34 25.55
C PRO A 136 -11.93 2.14 24.33
N VAL A 137 -11.07 1.51 23.52
CA VAL A 137 -10.72 2.01 22.20
C VAL A 137 -11.98 2.00 21.36
N VAL A 138 -12.59 3.18 21.18
CA VAL A 138 -13.67 3.37 20.21
C VAL A 138 -12.99 3.52 18.85
N LEU A 139 -12.92 2.41 18.10
CA LEU A 139 -12.56 2.45 16.68
C LEU A 139 -13.70 3.11 15.90
N PRO A 140 -13.41 3.96 14.90
CA PRO A 140 -14.45 4.61 14.11
C PRO A 140 -15.16 3.59 13.22
N THR A 141 -16.33 3.13 13.66
CA THR A 141 -17.27 2.33 12.87
C THR A 141 -18.27 3.27 12.19
N ALA A 142 -17.91 3.89 11.07
CA ALA A 142 -18.85 4.65 10.25
C ALA A 142 -18.31 4.93 8.84
N ALA A 143 -18.17 3.89 7.99
CA ALA A 143 -18.04 4.04 6.53
C ALA A 143 -18.32 2.76 5.70
N ASP A 144 -18.95 1.72 6.28
CA ASP A 144 -18.92 0.36 5.70
C ASP A 144 -20.20 -0.10 4.99
N ASP A 145 -21.31 0.64 5.00
CA ASP A 145 -22.55 0.17 4.34
C ASP A 145 -22.42 0.16 2.79
N ASP A 146 -21.64 1.08 2.21
CA ASP A 146 -21.28 1.02 0.79
C ASP A 146 -20.16 -0.02 0.53
N ALA A 147 -19.56 -0.63 1.58
CA ALA A 147 -18.32 -1.41 1.45
C ALA A 147 -18.47 -2.77 0.77
N THR A 148 -19.67 -3.32 0.76
CA THR A 148 -19.94 -4.65 0.25
C THR A 148 -20.97 -4.69 -0.87
N GLU A 149 -21.60 -3.56 -1.25
CA GLU A 149 -22.75 -3.57 -2.17
C GLU A 149 -22.48 -4.31 -3.48
N THR A 150 -21.31 -4.09 -4.11
CA THR A 150 -20.95 -4.81 -5.34
C THR A 150 -20.70 -6.30 -5.08
N VAL A 151 -20.14 -6.65 -3.92
CA VAL A 151 -19.89 -8.04 -3.54
C VAL A 151 -21.20 -8.77 -3.23
N ASP A 152 -22.14 -8.11 -2.58
CA ASP A 152 -23.49 -8.61 -2.32
C ASP A 152 -24.21 -8.85 -3.66
N LEU A 153 -24.14 -7.90 -4.59
CA LEU A 153 -24.67 -8.07 -5.95
C LEU A 153 -24.02 -9.24 -6.69
N ALA A 154 -22.70 -9.42 -6.57
CA ALA A 154 -22.01 -10.56 -7.16
C ALA A 154 -22.51 -11.90 -6.59
N GLN A 155 -22.73 -11.99 -5.27
CA GLN A 155 -23.28 -13.19 -4.63
C GLN A 155 -24.71 -13.49 -5.07
N GLU A 156 -25.55 -12.46 -5.23
CA GLU A 156 -26.89 -12.60 -5.80
C GLU A 156 -26.83 -13.13 -7.24
N GLN A 157 -25.95 -12.57 -8.07
CA GLN A 157 -25.75 -13.00 -9.46
C GLN A 157 -25.21 -14.44 -9.55
N ILE A 158 -24.28 -14.82 -8.68
CA ILE A 158 -23.77 -16.20 -8.59
C ILE A 158 -24.89 -17.16 -8.19
N THR A 159 -25.69 -16.79 -7.20
CA THR A 159 -26.83 -17.60 -6.74
C THR A 159 -27.86 -17.77 -7.86
N GLN A 160 -28.21 -16.69 -8.55
CA GLN A 160 -29.11 -16.70 -9.69
C GLN A 160 -28.57 -17.58 -10.83
N ALA A 161 -27.30 -17.42 -11.21
CA ALA A 161 -26.67 -18.22 -12.25
C ALA A 161 -26.67 -19.73 -11.90
N ARG A 162 -26.47 -20.07 -10.62
CA ARG A 162 -26.57 -21.46 -10.14
C ARG A 162 -27.99 -22.01 -10.22
N ASP A 163 -28.99 -21.24 -9.80
CA ASP A 163 -30.39 -21.68 -9.90
C ASP A 163 -30.83 -21.86 -11.35
N ASP A 164 -30.50 -20.90 -12.23
CA ASP A 164 -30.80 -20.96 -13.67
C ASP A 164 -30.10 -22.14 -14.34
N LEU A 165 -28.83 -22.41 -13.98
CA LEU A 165 -28.10 -23.57 -14.47
C LEU A 165 -28.73 -24.88 -13.99
N ARG A 166 -29.18 -24.97 -12.74
CA ARG A 166 -29.87 -26.16 -12.23
C ARG A 166 -31.18 -26.38 -12.98
N ASP A 167 -31.97 -25.33 -13.16
CA ASP A 167 -33.29 -25.40 -13.78
C ASP A 167 -33.20 -25.75 -15.27
N ALA A 168 -32.21 -25.20 -15.98
CA ALA A 168 -31.93 -25.54 -17.38
C ALA A 168 -31.45 -26.99 -17.57
N THR A 169 -30.91 -27.63 -16.52
CA THR A 169 -30.25 -28.95 -16.61
C THR A 169 -30.99 -30.04 -15.82
N TRP A 170 -30.68 -30.21 -14.54
CA TRP A 170 -31.32 -31.20 -13.67
C TRP A 170 -32.83 -30.94 -13.51
N GLY A 171 -33.22 -29.69 -13.31
CA GLY A 171 -34.61 -29.27 -13.10
C GLY A 171 -35.49 -29.50 -14.32
N SER A 172 -34.91 -29.47 -15.52
CA SER A 172 -35.61 -29.82 -16.78
C SER A 172 -35.67 -31.33 -17.06
N GLY A 173 -35.03 -32.16 -16.21
CA GLY A 173 -34.92 -33.61 -16.40
C GLY A 173 -33.80 -34.03 -17.36
N ASN A 174 -32.91 -33.12 -17.75
CA ASN A 174 -31.80 -33.41 -18.66
C ASN A 174 -30.58 -33.94 -17.91
N LEU A 175 -30.50 -35.27 -17.77
CA LEU A 175 -29.44 -35.95 -17.03
C LEU A 175 -28.03 -35.64 -17.54
N LEU A 176 -27.82 -35.59 -18.86
CA LEU A 176 -26.49 -35.38 -19.45
C LEU A 176 -26.02 -33.94 -19.23
N ALA A 177 -26.90 -32.95 -19.44
CA ALA A 177 -26.59 -31.57 -19.14
C ALA A 177 -26.38 -31.36 -17.64
N GLY A 178 -27.14 -32.07 -16.80
CA GLY A 178 -26.98 -32.06 -15.36
C GLY A 178 -25.59 -32.52 -14.91
N LEU A 179 -25.13 -33.67 -15.41
CA LEU A 179 -23.79 -34.18 -15.10
C LEU A 179 -22.69 -33.20 -15.55
N ALA A 180 -22.86 -32.60 -16.73
CA ALA A 180 -21.94 -31.59 -17.23
C ALA A 180 -21.93 -30.32 -16.37
N ALA A 181 -23.07 -29.95 -15.77
CA ALA A 181 -23.23 -28.76 -14.94
C ALA A 181 -22.65 -28.89 -13.52
N MET A 182 -22.24 -30.08 -13.07
CA MET A 182 -21.70 -30.27 -11.72
C MET A 182 -20.45 -29.41 -11.43
N LEU A 183 -19.56 -29.27 -12.41
CA LEU A 183 -18.33 -28.48 -12.26
C LEU A 183 -18.60 -26.98 -12.14
N PRO A 184 -19.33 -26.32 -13.07
CA PRO A 184 -19.66 -24.90 -12.93
C PRO A 184 -20.47 -24.61 -11.67
N GLN A 185 -21.37 -25.51 -11.25
CA GLN A 185 -22.05 -25.40 -9.95
C GLN A 185 -21.09 -25.38 -8.77
N MET A 186 -20.10 -26.27 -8.76
CA MET A 186 -19.09 -26.37 -7.70
C MET A 186 -18.21 -25.11 -7.65
N TRP A 187 -17.74 -24.62 -8.81
CA TRP A 187 -16.91 -23.42 -8.86
C TRP A 187 -17.69 -22.19 -8.40
N MET A 188 -18.90 -21.98 -8.90
CA MET A 188 -19.78 -20.89 -8.46
C MET A 188 -20.09 -20.96 -6.96
N TYR A 189 -20.34 -22.14 -6.41
CA TYR A 189 -20.53 -22.30 -4.96
C TYR A 189 -19.27 -21.93 -4.15
N ASN A 190 -18.09 -22.32 -4.62
CA ASN A 190 -16.84 -21.95 -3.96
C ASN A 190 -16.54 -20.46 -4.04
N ALA A 191 -16.93 -19.81 -5.14
CA ALA A 191 -16.80 -18.38 -5.36
C ALA A 191 -17.67 -17.60 -4.35
N ASP A 192 -18.95 -17.93 -4.30
CA ASP A 192 -19.93 -17.38 -3.35
C ASP A 192 -19.46 -17.50 -1.89
N ALA A 193 -19.10 -18.72 -1.46
CA ALA A 193 -18.59 -18.96 -0.11
C ALA A 193 -17.25 -18.24 0.17
N SER A 194 -16.47 -17.93 -0.85
CA SER A 194 -15.20 -17.21 -0.70
C SER A 194 -15.42 -15.72 -0.47
N LEU A 195 -16.35 -15.11 -1.20
CA LEU A 195 -16.81 -13.73 -0.99
C LEU A 195 -17.46 -13.56 0.38
N GLU A 196 -18.39 -14.46 0.75
CA GLU A 196 -19.09 -14.43 2.04
C GLU A 196 -18.10 -14.49 3.21
N ARG A 197 -17.11 -15.39 3.11
CA ARG A 197 -16.07 -15.49 4.13
C ARG A 197 -15.17 -14.28 4.18
N TRP A 198 -14.93 -13.58 3.08
CA TRP A 198 -14.17 -12.33 3.13
C TRP A 198 -14.97 -11.26 3.87
N GLN A 199 -16.24 -11.04 3.50
CA GLN A 199 -17.13 -10.05 4.15
C GLN A 199 -17.21 -10.27 5.67
N MET A 200 -17.45 -11.51 6.11
CA MET A 200 -17.58 -11.83 7.53
C MET A 200 -16.29 -11.68 8.34
N ASN A 201 -15.11 -11.73 7.71
CA ASN A 201 -13.85 -11.87 8.42
C ASN A 201 -12.89 -10.70 8.24
N HIS A 202 -13.05 -9.85 7.23
CA HIS A 202 -12.06 -8.84 6.87
C HIS A 202 -11.72 -7.90 8.05
N ALA A 203 -12.72 -7.28 8.67
CA ALA A 203 -12.52 -6.41 9.85
C ALA A 203 -11.87 -7.16 11.02
N ARG A 204 -12.34 -8.38 11.31
CA ARG A 204 -11.77 -9.23 12.37
C ARG A 204 -10.29 -9.56 12.12
N LEU A 205 -9.89 -9.78 10.88
CA LEU A 205 -8.50 -10.05 10.53
C LEU A 205 -7.63 -8.82 10.74
N GLN A 206 -8.12 -7.62 10.42
CA GLN A 206 -7.43 -6.37 10.72
C GLN A 206 -7.27 -6.19 12.24
N GLU A 207 -8.32 -6.37 13.03
CA GLU A 207 -8.24 -6.28 14.49
C GLU A 207 -7.21 -7.25 15.09
N GLN A 208 -7.21 -8.51 14.64
CA GLN A 208 -6.21 -9.51 15.07
C GLN A 208 -4.78 -9.10 14.67
N PHE A 209 -4.62 -8.48 13.51
CA PHE A 209 -3.33 -7.99 13.04
C PHE A 209 -2.82 -6.83 13.90
N ALA A 210 -3.66 -5.84 14.19
CA ALA A 210 -3.32 -4.73 15.09
C ALA A 210 -2.97 -5.22 16.50
N ALA A 211 -3.77 -6.14 17.05
CA ALA A 211 -3.56 -6.69 18.40
C ALA A 211 -2.23 -7.46 18.57
N THR A 212 -1.60 -7.86 17.46
CA THR A 212 -0.35 -8.63 17.49
C THR A 212 0.90 -7.79 17.22
N ALA A 213 0.79 -6.47 17.01
CA ALA A 213 1.90 -5.59 16.63
C ALA A 213 3.11 -5.65 17.60
N GLY A 214 2.89 -5.95 18.88
CA GLY A 214 3.96 -6.11 19.88
C GLY A 214 4.67 -7.48 19.89
N ASN A 215 4.23 -8.45 19.08
CA ASN A 215 4.78 -9.80 19.03
C ASN A 215 5.08 -10.22 17.58
N PRO A 216 6.35 -10.22 17.15
CA PRO A 216 6.72 -10.47 15.75
C PRO A 216 6.21 -11.80 15.17
N PHE A 217 6.21 -12.88 15.95
CA PHE A 217 5.76 -14.19 15.47
C PHE A 217 4.24 -14.23 15.32
N ALA A 218 3.50 -13.71 16.31
CA ALA A 218 2.04 -13.63 16.22
C ALA A 218 1.61 -12.68 15.08
N HIS A 219 2.33 -11.56 14.90
CA HIS A 219 2.08 -10.59 13.84
C HIS A 219 2.29 -11.21 12.45
N TRP A 220 3.37 -11.97 12.27
CA TRP A 220 3.60 -12.71 11.04
C TRP A 220 2.47 -13.71 10.74
N ILE A 221 1.98 -14.46 11.73
CA ILE A 221 0.83 -15.37 11.54
C ILE A 221 -0.44 -14.61 11.14
N ALA A 222 -0.72 -13.47 11.80
CA ALA A 222 -1.87 -12.64 11.48
C ALA A 222 -1.77 -12.09 10.05
N ALA A 223 -0.59 -11.65 9.61
CA ALA A 223 -0.32 -11.24 8.24
C ALA A 223 -0.64 -12.37 7.24
N GLN A 224 -0.19 -13.61 7.51
CA GLN A 224 -0.47 -14.75 6.63
C GLN A 224 -1.98 -15.02 6.47
N ARG A 225 -2.79 -14.72 7.48
CA ARG A 225 -4.26 -14.87 7.39
C ARG A 225 -4.89 -13.79 6.51
N ILE A 226 -4.39 -12.56 6.58
CA ILE A 226 -4.79 -11.47 5.68
C ILE A 226 -4.41 -11.84 4.23
N GLU A 227 -3.18 -12.27 4.00
CA GLU A 227 -2.70 -12.72 2.67
C GLU A 227 -3.57 -13.87 2.11
N ALA A 228 -3.88 -14.86 2.95
CA ALA A 228 -4.78 -15.95 2.55
C ALA A 228 -6.19 -15.45 2.21
N SER A 229 -6.66 -14.37 2.84
CA SER A 229 -7.94 -13.74 2.54
C SER A 229 -7.90 -12.98 1.22
N ILE A 230 -6.84 -12.21 0.95
CA ILE A 230 -6.62 -11.53 -0.34
C ILE A 230 -6.61 -12.56 -1.47
N MET A 231 -5.75 -13.57 -1.38
CA MET A 231 -5.63 -14.62 -2.39
C MET A 231 -6.90 -15.47 -2.54
N ARG A 232 -7.77 -15.51 -1.53
CA ARG A 232 -9.07 -16.18 -1.65
C ARG A 232 -10.00 -15.40 -2.58
N THR A 233 -10.06 -14.08 -2.45
CA THR A 233 -10.89 -13.25 -3.33
C THR A 233 -10.35 -13.19 -4.75
N ILE A 234 -9.03 -13.21 -4.96
CA ILE A 234 -8.45 -13.30 -6.31
C ILE A 234 -8.87 -14.61 -7.00
N ARG A 235 -8.82 -15.74 -6.28
CA ARG A 235 -9.27 -17.06 -6.80
C ARG A 235 -10.77 -17.15 -7.10
N VAL A 236 -11.59 -16.19 -6.68
CA VAL A 236 -12.99 -16.12 -7.11
C VAL A 236 -13.06 -15.92 -8.61
N GLN A 237 -12.16 -15.10 -9.17
CA GLN A 237 -12.10 -14.81 -10.60
C GLN A 237 -11.77 -16.07 -11.40
N ASP A 238 -10.73 -16.83 -11.01
CA ASP A 238 -10.41 -18.14 -11.62
C ASP A 238 -11.61 -19.10 -11.64
N GLN A 239 -12.42 -19.08 -10.57
CA GLN A 239 -13.56 -19.99 -10.42
C GLN A 239 -14.73 -19.57 -11.32
N LEU A 240 -15.03 -18.27 -11.38
CA LEU A 240 -16.10 -17.75 -12.23
C LEU A 240 -15.73 -17.88 -13.72
N GLU A 241 -14.51 -17.54 -14.09
CA GLU A 241 -13.99 -17.72 -15.44
C GLU A 241 -14.02 -19.20 -15.87
N ALA A 242 -13.59 -20.11 -15.00
CA ALA A 242 -13.67 -21.55 -15.28
C ALA A 242 -15.12 -22.02 -15.45
N ALA A 243 -16.06 -21.51 -14.64
CA ALA A 243 -17.47 -21.82 -14.76
C ALA A 243 -18.04 -21.33 -16.09
N GLU A 244 -17.79 -20.08 -16.45
CA GLU A 244 -18.24 -19.46 -17.70
C GLU A 244 -17.71 -20.22 -18.92
N LYS A 245 -16.39 -20.47 -18.98
CA LYS A 245 -15.73 -21.19 -20.09
C LYS A 245 -16.19 -22.64 -20.23
N TRP A 246 -16.78 -23.21 -19.19
CA TRP A 246 -17.34 -24.57 -19.21
C TRP A 246 -18.80 -24.63 -19.69
N LEU A 247 -19.56 -23.54 -19.61
CA LEU A 247 -20.96 -23.49 -20.03
C LEU A 247 -21.20 -23.95 -21.49
N PRO A 248 -20.33 -23.69 -22.48
CA PRO A 248 -20.49 -24.25 -23.83
C PRO A 248 -20.54 -25.78 -23.86
N VAL A 249 -19.80 -26.46 -22.98
CA VAL A 249 -19.82 -27.93 -22.86
C VAL A 249 -21.16 -28.41 -22.28
N VAL A 250 -21.71 -27.69 -21.29
CA VAL A 250 -23.07 -27.94 -20.80
C VAL A 250 -24.09 -27.76 -21.93
N GLY A 251 -23.91 -26.71 -22.74
CA GLY A 251 -24.74 -26.41 -23.92
C GLY A 251 -24.62 -27.40 -25.08
N TRP A 252 -23.69 -28.36 -25.06
CA TRP A 252 -23.72 -29.50 -25.99
C TRP A 252 -24.84 -30.47 -25.66
N PHE A 253 -25.22 -30.54 -24.38
CA PHE A 253 -26.24 -31.45 -23.87
C PHE A 253 -27.52 -30.73 -23.47
N GLY A 254 -27.48 -29.42 -23.21
CA GLY A 254 -28.60 -28.57 -22.77
C GLY A 254 -28.94 -27.41 -23.72
N PRO A 255 -29.85 -26.51 -23.30
CA PRO A 255 -30.25 -25.35 -24.10
C PRO A 255 -29.12 -24.31 -24.16
N ARG A 256 -28.57 -24.09 -25.37
CA ARG A 256 -27.43 -23.17 -25.61
C ARG A 256 -27.74 -21.72 -25.27
N ASP A 257 -28.93 -21.25 -25.60
CA ASP A 257 -29.33 -19.87 -25.32
C ASP A 257 -29.39 -19.59 -23.81
N SER A 258 -29.83 -20.58 -23.02
CA SER A 258 -29.78 -20.48 -21.55
C SER A 258 -28.34 -20.44 -21.04
N MET A 259 -27.44 -21.25 -21.61
CA MET A 259 -26.02 -21.23 -21.21
C MET A 259 -25.35 -19.89 -21.53
N ALA A 260 -25.72 -19.25 -22.64
CA ALA A 260 -25.22 -17.90 -22.95
C ALA A 260 -25.72 -16.86 -21.93
N ALA A 261 -27.00 -16.89 -21.57
CA ALA A 261 -27.56 -15.98 -20.55
C ALA A 261 -26.96 -16.21 -19.15
N ILE A 262 -26.69 -17.47 -18.78
CA ILE A 262 -26.01 -17.80 -17.53
C ILE A 262 -24.55 -17.30 -17.57
N GLY A 263 -23.87 -17.44 -18.71
CA GLY A 263 -22.50 -16.94 -18.87
C GLY A 263 -22.41 -15.43 -18.65
N GLU A 264 -23.37 -14.68 -19.18
CA GLU A 264 -23.49 -13.24 -18.95
C GLU A 264 -23.67 -12.89 -17.46
N LEU A 265 -24.50 -13.63 -16.72
CA LEU A 265 -24.64 -13.46 -15.27
C LEU A 265 -23.34 -13.76 -14.51
N ILE A 266 -22.58 -14.78 -14.94
CA ILE A 266 -21.29 -15.11 -14.33
C ILE A 266 -20.26 -14.01 -14.62
N ALA A 267 -20.22 -13.47 -15.83
CA ALA A 267 -19.33 -12.36 -16.20
C ALA A 267 -19.62 -11.11 -15.36
N GLN A 268 -20.90 -10.75 -15.19
CA GLN A 268 -21.29 -9.64 -14.31
C GLN A 268 -20.92 -9.89 -12.85
N ALA A 269 -21.08 -11.12 -12.37
CA ALA A 269 -20.65 -11.49 -11.02
C ALA A 269 -19.12 -11.40 -10.86
N ALA A 270 -18.35 -11.73 -11.89
CA ALA A 270 -16.90 -11.62 -11.88
C ALA A 270 -16.47 -10.16 -11.71
N GLU A 271 -17.02 -9.24 -12.51
CA GLU A 271 -16.78 -7.80 -12.42
C GLU A 271 -17.16 -7.23 -11.05
N ASN A 272 -18.37 -7.52 -10.56
CA ASN A 272 -18.87 -7.01 -9.28
C ASN A 272 -18.13 -7.62 -8.07
N GLY A 273 -17.65 -8.85 -8.21
CA GLY A 273 -16.94 -9.63 -7.19
C GLY A 273 -15.44 -9.38 -7.11
N LEU A 274 -14.89 -8.44 -7.90
CA LEU A 274 -13.49 -8.02 -7.78
C LEU A 274 -13.26 -7.23 -6.49
N VAL A 275 -12.62 -7.88 -5.51
CA VAL A 275 -12.30 -7.27 -4.22
C VAL A 275 -10.87 -6.73 -4.17
N TYR A 276 -9.91 -7.53 -4.62
CA TYR A 276 -8.49 -7.22 -4.60
C TYR A 276 -7.83 -7.57 -5.93
N GLN A 277 -6.91 -6.71 -6.37
CA GLN A 277 -5.97 -6.99 -7.45
C GLN A 277 -4.57 -6.64 -6.96
N ILE A 278 -3.62 -7.57 -7.10
CA ILE A 278 -2.21 -7.31 -6.79
C ILE A 278 -1.54 -6.81 -8.06
N VAL A 279 -0.84 -5.68 -7.94
CA VAL A 279 -0.03 -5.10 -9.01
C VAL A 279 1.43 -5.20 -8.60
N GLU A 280 2.29 -5.69 -9.50
CA GLU A 280 3.73 -5.68 -9.27
C GLU A 280 4.28 -4.26 -9.41
N LEU A 281 5.16 -3.87 -8.48
CA LEU A 281 5.89 -2.62 -8.56
C LEU A 281 7.34 -2.91 -8.92
N ASP A 282 7.78 -2.39 -10.05
CA ASP A 282 9.20 -2.25 -10.34
C ASP A 282 9.76 -1.06 -9.58
N MET A 283 10.73 -1.32 -8.71
CA MET A 283 11.26 -0.32 -7.79
C MET A 283 12.58 0.22 -8.33
N GLU A 284 12.52 1.36 -9.00
CA GLU A 284 13.68 1.97 -9.64
C GLU A 284 14.68 2.49 -8.59
N SER A 285 15.97 2.49 -8.96
CA SER A 285 17.04 3.09 -8.16
C SER A 285 17.40 4.47 -8.71
N VAL A 286 17.48 5.47 -7.83
CA VAL A 286 17.78 6.86 -8.20
C VAL A 286 19.06 7.29 -7.47
N TYR A 287 20.04 7.83 -8.21
CA TYR A 287 21.35 8.27 -7.69
C TYR A 287 22.06 7.25 -6.76
N GLY A 288 21.93 5.96 -7.07
CA GLY A 288 22.51 4.86 -6.30
C GLY A 288 21.73 4.46 -5.03
N VAL A 289 20.62 5.15 -4.73
CA VAL A 289 19.65 4.72 -3.70
C VAL A 289 18.67 3.75 -4.35
N ARG A 290 18.48 2.59 -3.73
CA ARG A 290 17.59 1.55 -4.25
C ARG A 290 16.16 1.81 -3.79
N ARG A 291 15.19 1.43 -4.63
CA ARG A 291 13.75 1.45 -4.33
C ARG A 291 13.24 2.84 -3.98
N VAL A 292 13.35 3.75 -4.94
CA VAL A 292 12.95 5.14 -4.79
C VAL A 292 11.66 5.42 -5.55
N ASN A 293 11.62 5.13 -6.85
CA ASN A 293 10.41 5.33 -7.64
C ASN A 293 9.64 4.01 -7.76
N PRO A 294 8.36 3.95 -7.34
CA PRO A 294 7.49 2.83 -7.63
C PRO A 294 6.93 2.96 -9.05
N ILE A 295 7.28 2.00 -9.91
CA ILE A 295 6.81 1.95 -11.30
C ILE A 295 5.83 0.79 -11.44
N MET A 296 4.69 1.02 -12.07
CA MET A 296 3.71 -0.02 -12.40
C MET A 296 3.50 -0.11 -13.92
N MET A 297 3.02 -1.27 -14.37
CA MET A 297 2.63 -1.49 -15.76
C MET A 297 1.15 -1.16 -15.94
N LEU A 298 0.81 -0.41 -17.00
CA LEU A 298 -0.56 -0.13 -17.42
C LEU A 298 -0.72 -0.31 -18.92
N SER A 299 -1.84 -0.85 -19.37
CA SER A 299 -2.28 -0.69 -20.76
C SER A 299 -3.26 0.49 -20.87
N ILE A 300 -3.06 1.37 -21.85
CA ILE A 300 -3.94 2.51 -22.09
C ILE A 300 -4.68 2.30 -23.42
N ASN A 301 -6.01 2.29 -23.36
CA ASN A 301 -6.91 2.07 -24.50
C ASN A 301 -6.58 0.82 -25.33
N GLY A 302 -6.21 -0.29 -24.67
CA GLY A 302 -5.85 -1.54 -25.33
C GLY A 302 -4.51 -1.52 -26.07
N GLY A 303 -3.65 -0.52 -25.78
CA GLY A 303 -2.26 -0.49 -26.22
C GLY A 303 -1.40 -1.55 -25.51
N ALA A 304 -0.12 -1.63 -25.87
CA ALA A 304 0.82 -2.47 -25.13
C ALA A 304 0.97 -1.96 -23.68
N PRO A 305 1.21 -2.84 -22.70
CA PRO A 305 1.55 -2.41 -21.34
C PRO A 305 2.79 -1.51 -21.34
N VAL A 306 2.71 -0.38 -20.66
CA VAL A 306 3.78 0.61 -20.52
C VAL A 306 4.07 0.92 -19.05
N ARG A 307 5.28 1.40 -18.79
CA ARG A 307 5.76 1.76 -17.45
C ARG A 307 5.27 3.16 -17.09
N VAL A 308 4.62 3.27 -15.94
CA VAL A 308 4.17 4.54 -15.37
C VAL A 308 4.65 4.69 -13.93
N LEU A 309 5.08 5.90 -13.57
CA LEU A 309 5.39 6.25 -12.19
C LEU A 309 4.11 6.27 -11.38
N LEU A 310 4.09 5.56 -10.25
CA LEU A 310 3.01 5.67 -9.28
C LEU A 310 3.27 6.84 -8.34
N ASP A 311 2.41 7.84 -8.40
CA ASP A 311 2.64 9.14 -7.75
C ASP A 311 1.47 9.51 -6.83
N THR A 312 1.69 9.49 -5.52
CA THR A 312 0.70 10.00 -4.55
C THR A 312 0.67 11.53 -4.48
N GLY A 313 1.72 12.20 -4.97
CA GLY A 313 1.89 13.65 -5.01
C GLY A 313 1.17 14.37 -6.15
N SER A 314 0.51 13.67 -7.06
CA SER A 314 -0.28 14.24 -8.16
C SER A 314 -1.66 13.55 -8.29
N TYR A 315 -2.55 14.10 -9.13
CA TYR A 315 -3.86 13.52 -9.40
C TYR A 315 -4.12 13.40 -10.90
N GLY A 316 -4.35 12.18 -11.37
CA GLY A 316 -4.64 11.82 -12.76
C GLY A 316 -3.48 11.19 -13.53
N LEU A 317 -3.80 10.62 -14.69
CA LEU A 317 -2.82 9.95 -15.55
C LEU A 317 -2.36 10.91 -16.64
N VAL A 318 -1.08 11.28 -16.58
CA VAL A 318 -0.37 12.03 -17.63
C VAL A 318 0.47 11.03 -18.42
N ILE A 319 0.29 10.96 -19.73
CA ILE A 319 0.86 9.89 -20.55
C ILE A 319 1.42 10.39 -21.89
N ASP A 320 2.50 9.76 -22.33
CA ASP A 320 3.05 9.89 -23.69
C ASP A 320 1.96 9.60 -24.75
N PRO A 321 1.73 10.49 -25.73
CA PRO A 321 0.79 10.24 -26.83
C PRO A 321 1.15 9.01 -27.67
N GLN A 322 2.40 8.55 -27.66
CA GLN A 322 2.86 7.35 -28.36
C GLN A 322 2.59 6.05 -27.58
N ALA A 323 2.22 6.14 -26.30
CA ALA A 323 2.01 4.99 -25.41
C ALA A 323 0.56 4.47 -25.39
N ILE A 324 -0.38 5.14 -26.08
CA ILE A 324 -1.80 4.81 -26.03
C ILE A 324 -2.27 4.03 -27.27
N GLY A 325 -3.24 3.15 -27.08
CA GLY A 325 -3.97 2.54 -28.19
C GLY A 325 -4.78 3.59 -28.98
N LEU A 326 -4.66 3.60 -30.31
CA LEU A 326 -5.34 4.59 -31.16
C LEU A 326 -6.73 4.16 -31.66
N LYS A 327 -7.10 2.90 -31.44
CA LYS A 327 -8.39 2.37 -31.88
C LYS A 327 -9.51 2.99 -31.02
N ASP A 328 -10.54 3.53 -31.68
CA ASP A 328 -11.75 4.06 -31.02
C ASP A 328 -11.46 5.12 -29.92
N ILE A 329 -10.35 5.86 -30.07
CA ILE A 329 -9.95 6.90 -29.12
C ILE A 329 -10.88 8.13 -29.14
N GLY A 330 -11.44 8.45 -30.32
CA GLY A 330 -12.32 9.62 -30.51
C GLY A 330 -11.55 10.93 -30.66
N ALA A 331 -12.26 12.05 -30.53
CA ALA A 331 -11.65 13.38 -30.43
C ALA A 331 -11.40 13.73 -28.95
N PRO A 332 -10.45 14.63 -28.65
CA PRO A 332 -10.28 15.16 -27.30
C PRO A 332 -11.58 15.75 -26.76
N ILE A 333 -11.83 15.53 -25.47
CA ILE A 333 -13.00 16.08 -24.77
C ILE A 333 -12.67 17.39 -24.05
N ASP A 334 -11.40 17.65 -23.78
CA ASP A 334 -10.90 18.87 -23.14
C ASP A 334 -9.41 19.10 -23.43
N TYR A 335 -8.86 20.23 -23.01
CA TYR A 335 -7.46 20.62 -23.18
C TYR A 335 -6.98 21.40 -21.95
N GLY A 336 -5.69 21.33 -21.66
CA GLY A 336 -5.11 22.13 -20.59
C GLY A 336 -3.59 22.13 -20.60
N SER A 337 -3.04 22.74 -19.56
CA SER A 337 -1.60 22.78 -19.30
C SER A 337 -1.34 22.35 -17.86
N GLY A 338 -0.20 21.72 -17.63
CA GLY A 338 0.25 21.26 -16.32
C GLY A 338 1.75 21.48 -16.15
N CYS A 339 2.28 21.12 -14.98
CA CYS A 339 3.70 21.19 -14.72
C CYS A 339 4.15 20.04 -13.80
N TYR A 340 5.42 19.63 -13.89
CA TYR A 340 6.07 18.68 -12.98
C TYR A 340 7.36 19.27 -12.40
N ALA A 341 7.90 18.63 -11.35
CA ALA A 341 9.14 19.01 -10.67
C ALA A 341 9.12 20.47 -10.17
N SER A 342 8.14 20.83 -9.34
CA SER A 342 7.96 22.22 -8.83
C SER A 342 7.81 23.26 -9.95
N CYS A 343 7.12 22.87 -11.03
CA CYS A 343 6.94 23.66 -12.26
C CYS A 343 8.23 24.05 -12.99
N LEU A 344 9.30 23.28 -12.85
CA LEU A 344 10.47 23.42 -13.73
C LEU A 344 10.19 22.97 -15.17
N VAL A 345 9.21 22.07 -15.34
CA VAL A 345 8.77 21.58 -16.64
C VAL A 345 7.27 21.78 -16.80
N GLU A 346 6.88 22.61 -17.76
CA GLU A 346 5.50 22.82 -18.17
C GLU A 346 5.17 21.95 -19.39
N TYR A 347 3.90 21.54 -19.51
CA TYR A 347 3.42 20.75 -20.64
C TYR A 347 1.97 21.06 -20.96
N ASP A 348 1.61 20.89 -22.22
CA ASP A 348 0.23 20.95 -22.70
C ASP A 348 -0.32 19.53 -22.88
N TYR A 349 -1.63 19.37 -22.73
CA TYR A 349 -2.28 18.07 -22.89
C TYR A 349 -3.66 18.18 -23.52
N GLU A 350 -4.05 17.08 -24.16
CA GLU A 350 -5.39 16.79 -24.63
C GLU A 350 -6.02 15.74 -23.71
N VAL A 351 -7.28 15.93 -23.33
CA VAL A 351 -7.99 14.99 -22.47
C VAL A 351 -8.78 14.02 -23.35
N TYR A 352 -8.55 12.73 -23.17
CA TYR A 352 -9.30 11.67 -23.84
C TYR A 352 -10.07 10.84 -22.83
N ASN A 353 -11.33 10.52 -23.13
CA ASN A 353 -12.12 9.60 -22.31
C ASN A 353 -11.86 8.17 -22.78
N ILE A 354 -10.93 7.45 -22.15
CA ILE A 354 -10.43 6.13 -22.57
C ILE A 354 -10.23 5.21 -21.35
N PRO A 355 -10.28 3.88 -21.52
CA PRO A 355 -10.04 2.95 -20.42
C PRO A 355 -8.53 2.72 -20.22
N ILE A 356 -8.15 2.41 -18.99
CA ILE A 356 -6.89 1.74 -18.64
C ILE A 356 -7.13 0.29 -18.23
N ALA A 357 -6.11 -0.55 -18.34
CA ALA A 357 -6.08 -1.90 -17.78
C ALA A 357 -4.83 -2.08 -16.90
N VAL A 358 -5.03 -2.66 -15.72
CA VAL A 358 -3.95 -3.00 -14.76
C VAL A 358 -3.52 -4.47 -14.89
N ASP A 359 -4.32 -5.27 -15.58
CA ASP A 359 -4.10 -6.67 -15.94
C ASP A 359 -4.94 -6.97 -17.19
N ASP A 360 -4.76 -8.14 -17.83
CA ASP A 360 -5.44 -8.51 -19.08
C ASP A 360 -6.98 -8.47 -18.95
N ASP A 361 -7.50 -8.87 -17.79
CA ASP A 361 -8.96 -8.99 -17.53
C ASP A 361 -9.47 -7.91 -16.55
N VAL A 362 -8.62 -6.97 -16.13
CA VAL A 362 -8.98 -5.91 -15.17
C VAL A 362 -8.89 -4.55 -15.86
N VAL A 363 -10.01 -4.18 -16.50
CA VAL A 363 -10.15 -2.97 -17.32
C VAL A 363 -11.11 -2.00 -16.65
N SER A 364 -10.72 -0.74 -16.58
CA SER A 364 -11.58 0.35 -16.09
C SER A 364 -12.68 0.72 -17.08
N ALA A 365 -13.77 1.30 -16.55
CA ALA A 365 -14.65 2.11 -17.39
C ALA A 365 -13.87 3.29 -17.98
N ARG A 366 -14.34 3.83 -19.12
CA ARG A 366 -13.70 4.99 -19.75
C ARG A 366 -13.68 6.17 -18.78
N THR A 367 -12.51 6.77 -18.65
CA THR A 367 -12.25 7.88 -17.72
C THR A 367 -11.35 8.92 -18.41
N PRO A 368 -11.36 10.19 -17.98
CA PRO A 368 -10.43 11.18 -18.52
C PRO A 368 -8.96 10.81 -18.27
N VAL A 369 -8.16 10.85 -19.33
CA VAL A 369 -6.71 10.63 -19.34
C VAL A 369 -6.05 11.81 -20.04
N LEU A 370 -5.00 12.37 -19.44
CA LEU A 370 -4.28 13.53 -19.93
C LEU A 370 -3.16 13.05 -20.86
N VAL A 371 -3.36 13.21 -22.16
CA VAL A 371 -2.38 12.83 -23.17
C VAL A 371 -1.56 14.06 -23.53
N VAL A 372 -0.27 14.03 -23.22
CA VAL A 372 0.63 15.18 -23.46
C VAL A 372 0.73 15.44 -24.96
N THR A 373 0.80 16.72 -25.36
CA THR A 373 1.02 17.04 -26.77
C THR A 373 2.45 16.69 -27.19
N LEU A 374 2.63 16.26 -28.43
CA LEU A 374 3.93 15.77 -28.93
C LEU A 374 5.06 16.81 -28.82
N ASP A 375 4.72 18.10 -28.87
CA ASP A 375 5.66 19.21 -28.79
C ASP A 375 6.16 19.50 -27.37
N THR A 376 5.40 19.15 -26.33
CA THR A 376 5.81 19.33 -24.93
C THR A 376 6.25 18.05 -24.24
N TRP A 377 5.91 16.87 -24.80
CA TRP A 377 6.31 15.58 -24.21
C TRP A 377 7.82 15.43 -24.03
N ALA A 378 8.62 15.88 -25.00
CA ALA A 378 10.08 15.75 -24.92
C ALA A 378 10.66 16.37 -23.63
N ALA A 379 10.13 17.52 -23.20
CA ALA A 379 10.55 18.17 -21.97
C ALA A 379 10.13 17.38 -20.71
N VAL A 380 8.94 16.79 -20.72
CA VAL A 380 8.47 15.91 -19.63
C VAL A 380 9.33 14.65 -19.55
N ALA A 381 9.64 14.04 -20.70
CA ALA A 381 10.44 12.84 -20.79
C ALA A 381 11.87 13.03 -20.27
N GLU A 382 12.46 14.23 -20.37
CA GLU A 382 13.78 14.54 -19.80
C GLU A 382 13.81 14.47 -18.26
N THR A 383 12.67 14.68 -17.61
CA THR A 383 12.55 14.52 -16.14
C THR A 383 12.23 13.09 -15.71
N ASN A 384 11.79 12.27 -16.67
CA ASN A 384 11.49 10.88 -16.44
C ASN A 384 12.73 10.01 -16.65
N SER A 385 12.71 8.84 -16.04
CA SER A 385 13.63 7.78 -16.44
C SER A 385 13.07 7.09 -17.70
N ASP A 386 12.94 5.77 -17.69
CA ASP A 386 12.38 4.99 -18.80
C ASP A 386 10.86 4.73 -18.71
N TYR A 387 10.17 5.37 -17.75
CA TYR A 387 8.71 5.39 -17.69
C TYR A 387 8.13 6.49 -18.59
N VAL A 388 6.98 6.21 -19.18
CA VAL A 388 6.35 7.05 -20.22
C VAL A 388 5.04 7.69 -19.75
N GLY A 389 4.78 7.66 -18.45
CA GLY A 389 3.65 8.34 -17.84
C GLY A 389 3.75 8.42 -16.33
N ILE A 390 2.89 9.25 -15.74
CA ILE A 390 2.79 9.48 -14.31
C ILE A 390 1.33 9.25 -13.92
N LEU A 391 1.09 8.29 -13.03
CA LEU A 391 -0.21 7.96 -12.48
C LEU A 391 -0.35 8.62 -11.10
N GLY A 392 -0.95 9.81 -11.10
CA GLY A 392 -1.35 10.55 -9.92
C GLY A 392 -2.56 9.93 -9.21
N ILE A 393 -2.40 9.54 -7.95
CA ILE A 393 -3.46 8.90 -7.15
C ILE A 393 -3.85 9.67 -5.89
N GLY A 394 -3.27 10.86 -5.64
CA GLY A 394 -3.56 11.70 -4.49
C GLY A 394 -4.73 12.66 -4.76
N PRO A 395 -5.95 12.44 -4.21
CA PRO A 395 -7.14 13.19 -4.61
C PRO A 395 -7.10 14.71 -4.34
N LYS A 396 -6.16 15.23 -3.53
CA LYS A 396 -5.97 16.67 -3.26
C LYS A 396 -4.79 17.32 -4.00
N ALA A 397 -4.11 16.61 -4.90
CA ALA A 397 -2.83 17.07 -5.44
C ALA A 397 -2.87 17.98 -6.69
N GLY A 398 -4.04 18.26 -7.29
CA GLY A 398 -4.20 19.12 -8.49
C GLY A 398 -3.65 18.50 -9.80
N PRO A 399 -3.56 19.26 -10.91
CA PRO A 399 -4.68 19.87 -11.63
C PRO A 399 -5.58 18.86 -12.37
N GLY A 400 -5.24 17.57 -12.40
CA GLY A 400 -6.11 16.58 -13.01
C GLY A 400 -7.45 16.49 -12.27
N ASP A 401 -8.50 16.05 -12.96
CA ASP A 401 -9.85 15.96 -12.39
C ASP A 401 -10.29 14.51 -12.15
N SER A 402 -9.44 13.52 -12.47
CA SER A 402 -9.78 12.10 -12.30
C SER A 402 -8.57 11.20 -12.14
N ASN A 403 -8.61 10.29 -11.16
CA ASN A 403 -7.72 9.13 -11.07
C ASN A 403 -8.38 7.95 -11.81
N PRO A 404 -7.77 7.40 -12.88
CA PRO A 404 -8.40 6.35 -13.68
C PRO A 404 -8.60 5.03 -12.91
N LEU A 405 -7.88 4.80 -11.81
CA LEU A 405 -8.08 3.63 -10.96
C LEU A 405 -9.44 3.64 -10.26
N THR A 406 -10.06 4.81 -10.03
CA THR A 406 -11.39 4.87 -9.39
C THR A 406 -12.50 4.31 -10.28
N ALA A 407 -12.23 4.15 -11.58
CA ALA A 407 -13.16 3.59 -12.56
C ALA A 407 -12.97 2.07 -12.75
N LEU A 408 -12.12 1.42 -11.95
CA LEU A 408 -11.98 -0.04 -11.95
C LEU A 408 -13.21 -0.72 -11.35
N PRO A 409 -13.57 -1.92 -11.85
CA PRO A 409 -14.77 -2.65 -11.44
C PRO A 409 -14.72 -3.14 -9.99
N GLY A 410 -15.91 -3.51 -9.47
CA GLY A 410 -16.08 -4.02 -8.12
C GLY A 410 -15.61 -3.03 -7.07
N LEU A 411 -14.75 -3.50 -6.16
CA LEU A 411 -14.19 -2.69 -5.07
C LEU A 411 -12.78 -2.16 -5.38
N LEU A 412 -12.21 -2.44 -6.56
CA LEU A 412 -10.83 -2.09 -6.89
C LEU A 412 -10.57 -0.57 -6.90
N GLY A 413 -11.59 0.21 -7.29
CA GLY A 413 -11.50 1.68 -7.34
C GLY A 413 -11.56 2.39 -5.98
N ARG A 414 -11.53 1.67 -4.86
CA ARG A 414 -11.57 2.27 -3.51
C ARG A 414 -10.28 2.93 -3.08
N GLY A 415 -9.17 2.35 -3.48
CA GLY A 415 -7.87 2.76 -2.97
C GLY A 415 -6.81 1.74 -3.31
N MET A 416 -5.60 2.01 -2.82
CA MET A 416 -4.45 1.17 -3.07
C MET A 416 -3.51 1.14 -1.88
N LEU A 417 -3.14 -0.06 -1.47
CA LEU A 417 -2.02 -0.29 -0.56
C LEU A 417 -0.71 -0.31 -1.36
N ILE A 418 0.27 0.48 -0.95
CA ILE A 418 1.62 0.51 -1.53
C ILE A 418 2.56 -0.18 -0.55
N GLU A 419 3.26 -1.22 -1.03
CA GLU A 419 4.22 -2.00 -0.27
C GLU A 419 5.54 -2.15 -1.03
N GLU A 420 6.31 -1.07 -1.12
CA GLU A 420 7.60 -1.05 -1.83
C GLU A 420 8.57 -2.13 -1.33
N ARG A 421 8.50 -2.46 -0.03
CA ARG A 421 9.35 -3.52 0.54
C ARG A 421 9.07 -4.89 -0.08
N ARG A 422 7.83 -5.13 -0.52
CA ARG A 422 7.36 -6.35 -1.18
C ARG A 422 7.25 -6.20 -2.70
N ASN A 423 7.68 -5.07 -3.28
CA ASN A 423 7.57 -4.77 -4.72
C ASN A 423 6.14 -4.96 -5.24
N ARG A 424 5.14 -4.52 -4.47
CA ARG A 424 3.75 -4.67 -4.89
C ARG A 424 2.86 -3.53 -4.40
N ALA A 425 1.77 -3.35 -5.10
CA ALA A 425 0.61 -2.63 -4.65
C ALA A 425 -0.63 -3.53 -4.65
N ILE A 426 -1.64 -3.19 -3.86
CA ILE A 426 -2.89 -3.94 -3.77
C ILE A 426 -4.05 -2.97 -3.94
N LEU A 427 -4.76 -3.06 -5.06
CA LEU A 427 -6.00 -2.31 -5.32
C LEU A 427 -7.14 -2.94 -4.53
N GLY A 428 -8.08 -2.12 -4.06
CA GLY A 428 -9.24 -2.56 -3.28
C GLY A 428 -9.41 -1.82 -1.96
N PRO A 429 -10.25 -2.33 -1.04
CA PRO A 429 -10.29 -1.90 0.36
C PRO A 429 -8.91 -2.00 1.02
N ASN A 430 -8.66 -1.35 2.16
CA ASN A 430 -7.38 -1.52 2.85
C ASN A 430 -7.30 -2.94 3.47
N PRO A 431 -6.41 -3.86 3.02
CA PRO A 431 -6.41 -5.21 3.55
C PRO A 431 -5.84 -5.31 4.97
N TYR A 432 -5.04 -4.34 5.39
CA TYR A 432 -4.35 -4.32 6.68
C TYR A 432 -5.00 -3.34 7.66
N ALA A 433 -4.66 -3.50 8.94
CA ALA A 433 -5.14 -2.59 9.96
C ALA A 433 -4.42 -1.24 9.89
N ALA A 434 -5.21 -0.17 9.90
CA ALA A 434 -4.72 1.18 10.05
C ALA A 434 -4.08 1.36 11.42
N ARG A 435 -2.87 1.93 11.45
CA ARG A 435 -2.21 2.42 12.66
C ARG A 435 -2.50 3.90 12.85
N VAL A 436 -2.42 4.69 11.78
CA VAL A 436 -2.82 6.09 11.74
C VAL A 436 -3.53 6.36 10.43
N THR A 437 -4.63 7.11 10.48
CA THR A 437 -5.35 7.62 9.30
C THR A 437 -5.24 9.14 9.32
N LEU A 438 -4.76 9.70 8.22
CA LEU A 438 -4.73 11.13 7.97
C LEU A 438 -5.80 11.47 6.94
N ASP A 439 -6.57 12.53 7.20
CA ASP A 439 -7.55 13.02 6.24
C ASP A 439 -6.86 13.80 5.13
N GLY A 440 -7.23 13.51 3.89
CA GLY A 440 -6.57 14.01 2.70
C GLY A 440 -5.45 13.10 2.21
N ALA A 441 -5.26 13.10 0.90
CA ALA A 441 -4.04 12.60 0.27
C ALA A 441 -3.68 13.49 -0.93
N PRO A 442 -2.41 13.90 -1.09
CA PRO A 442 -1.24 13.55 -0.27
C PRO A 442 -1.05 14.44 0.98
N SER A 443 -1.85 15.49 1.14
CA SER A 443 -1.58 16.59 2.07
C SER A 443 -2.22 16.42 3.44
N SER A 444 -1.45 16.67 4.50
CA SER A 444 -1.93 16.85 5.88
C SER A 444 -0.97 17.75 6.67
N ASP A 445 -1.49 18.46 7.68
CA ASP A 445 -0.64 19.18 8.63
C ASP A 445 0.03 18.19 9.58
N LEU A 446 1.37 18.13 9.55
CA LEU A 446 2.15 17.18 10.34
C LEU A 446 3.25 17.89 11.12
N MET A 447 3.61 17.33 12.27
CA MET A 447 4.74 17.83 13.04
C MET A 447 6.05 17.21 12.51
N VAL A 448 6.88 18.03 11.90
CA VAL A 448 8.18 17.63 11.32
C VAL A 448 9.31 18.12 12.20
N LYS A 449 10.24 17.22 12.53
CA LYS A 449 11.47 17.52 13.27
C LYS A 449 12.69 17.14 12.45
N VAL A 450 13.60 18.08 12.23
CA VAL A 450 14.86 17.87 11.50
C VAL A 450 16.04 18.04 12.47
N GLY A 451 16.73 16.92 12.77
CA GLY A 451 17.85 16.88 13.70
C GLY A 451 17.46 17.38 15.10
N ASP A 452 18.25 18.31 15.61
CA ASP A 452 18.03 18.95 16.92
C ASP A 452 17.23 20.26 16.83
N ASN A 453 16.75 20.63 15.64
CA ASN A 453 15.95 21.83 15.47
C ASN A 453 14.58 21.68 16.14
N ALA A 454 13.95 22.83 16.43
CA ALA A 454 12.61 22.86 16.96
C ALA A 454 11.62 22.24 15.96
N PRO A 455 10.73 21.32 16.39
CA PRO A 455 9.71 20.78 15.50
C PRO A 455 8.71 21.87 15.09
N GLN A 456 8.19 21.77 13.87
CA GLN A 456 7.15 22.67 13.36
C GLN A 456 5.98 21.85 12.81
N VAL A 457 4.77 22.32 13.05
CA VAL A 457 3.59 21.83 12.34
C VAL A 457 3.54 22.55 11.00
N ILE A 458 3.51 21.79 9.92
CA ILE A 458 3.58 22.30 8.55
C ILE A 458 2.85 21.35 7.60
N GLU A 459 2.24 21.91 6.56
CA GLU A 459 1.63 21.12 5.49
C GLU A 459 2.69 20.16 4.94
N THR A 460 2.39 18.87 4.98
CA THR A 460 3.31 17.82 4.58
C THR A 460 2.63 16.90 3.59
N TRP A 461 3.25 16.75 2.41
CA TRP A 461 2.81 15.83 1.38
C TRP A 461 3.54 14.51 1.52
N ILE A 462 2.79 13.41 1.57
CA ILE A 462 3.33 12.05 1.48
C ILE A 462 3.30 11.63 0.01
N ASP A 463 4.46 11.72 -0.65
CA ASP A 463 4.59 11.71 -2.11
C ASP A 463 5.57 10.61 -2.59
N SER A 464 5.02 9.54 -3.18
CA SER A 464 5.81 8.43 -3.74
C SER A 464 6.58 8.81 -5.01
N GLY A 465 6.13 9.82 -5.76
CA GLY A 465 6.83 10.38 -6.91
C GLY A 465 7.88 11.42 -6.54
N GLY A 466 7.89 11.87 -5.28
CA GLY A 466 8.72 12.95 -4.75
C GLY A 466 10.22 12.66 -4.62
N VAL A 467 10.69 11.48 -5.03
CA VAL A 467 12.09 11.04 -4.95
C VAL A 467 12.64 11.19 -3.53
N PHE A 468 13.43 12.24 -3.23
CA PHE A 468 14.02 12.48 -1.90
C PHE A 468 13.31 13.55 -1.09
N GLY A 469 12.33 14.22 -1.69
CA GLY A 469 11.56 15.26 -1.04
C GLY A 469 12.26 16.61 -0.91
N ASN A 470 11.48 17.58 -0.47
CA ASN A 470 11.89 18.96 -0.22
C ASN A 470 11.46 19.37 1.19
N ILE A 471 12.31 20.12 1.89
CA ILE A 471 11.97 20.74 3.16
C ILE A 471 12.21 22.26 3.10
N PRO A 472 11.38 23.07 3.77
CA PRO A 472 11.62 24.51 3.88
C PRO A 472 12.88 24.84 4.67
N ALA A 473 13.54 25.94 4.31
CA ALA A 473 14.68 26.48 5.05
C ALA A 473 14.34 26.79 6.53
N SER A 474 13.07 27.08 6.83
CA SER A 474 12.57 27.31 8.19
C SER A 474 12.75 26.10 9.12
N LEU A 475 12.70 24.86 8.60
CA LEU A 475 12.92 23.63 9.38
C LEU A 475 14.40 23.35 9.69
N VAL A 476 15.31 24.05 9.00
CA VAL A 476 16.76 23.90 9.11
C VAL A 476 17.46 25.16 9.59
N ASN A 477 16.73 26.11 10.20
CA ASN A 477 17.24 27.39 10.68
C ASN A 477 18.00 28.19 9.60
N GLY A 478 17.52 28.14 8.35
CA GLY A 478 18.09 28.87 7.22
C GLY A 478 19.33 28.22 6.60
N ALA A 479 19.67 26.98 6.95
CA ALA A 479 20.77 26.26 6.28
C ALA A 479 20.36 25.81 4.87
N ASP A 480 21.27 25.91 3.90
CA ASP A 480 20.99 25.56 2.49
C ASP A 480 20.92 24.05 2.22
N ASN A 481 21.27 23.22 3.20
CA ASN A 481 21.26 21.77 3.06
C ASN A 481 21.04 21.05 4.40
N VAL A 482 20.49 19.84 4.34
CA VAL A 482 20.48 18.92 5.49
C VAL A 482 21.78 18.14 5.51
N ALA A 483 22.50 18.17 6.63
CA ALA A 483 23.72 17.37 6.77
C ALA A 483 23.40 15.86 6.76
N PRO A 484 24.24 15.00 6.13
CA PRO A 484 24.12 13.56 6.26
C PRO A 484 24.18 13.09 7.72
N GLY A 485 23.39 12.06 8.06
CA GLY A 485 23.26 11.51 9.41
C GLY A 485 22.20 12.21 10.28
N THR A 486 21.63 13.32 9.80
CA THR A 486 20.53 14.04 10.46
C THR A 486 19.30 13.14 10.54
N LEU A 487 18.72 13.03 11.74
CA LEU A 487 17.46 12.31 11.94
C LEU A 487 16.29 13.22 11.56
N ILE A 488 15.47 12.79 10.62
CA ILE A 488 14.19 13.42 10.31
C ILE A 488 13.08 12.54 10.87
N SER A 489 12.21 13.12 11.69
CA SER A 489 11.08 12.44 12.31
C SER A 489 9.79 13.20 12.00
N VAL A 490 8.76 12.45 11.60
CA VAL A 490 7.44 13.01 11.27
C VAL A 490 6.40 12.38 12.18
N TYR A 491 5.59 13.22 12.80
CA TYR A 491 4.55 12.83 13.73
C TYR A 491 3.19 13.31 13.22
N THR A 492 2.12 12.81 13.84
CA THR A 492 0.81 13.45 13.79
C THR A 492 0.91 14.92 14.19
N GLU A 493 -0.06 15.74 13.77
CA GLU A 493 -0.09 17.20 14.00
C GLU A 493 0.17 17.57 15.49
N ASP A 494 -0.41 16.80 16.41
CA ASP A 494 -0.27 16.97 17.86
C ASP A 494 1.10 16.55 18.43
N GLY A 495 1.97 15.95 17.61
CA GLY A 495 3.27 15.43 18.00
C GLY A 495 3.23 14.13 18.81
N ALA A 496 2.05 13.54 19.04
CA ALA A 496 1.90 12.41 19.95
C ALA A 496 2.32 11.08 19.32
N THR A 497 2.06 10.88 18.02
CA THR A 497 2.29 9.61 17.34
C THR A 497 3.34 9.75 16.25
N LEU A 498 4.45 9.00 16.37
CA LEU A 498 5.44 8.92 15.30
C LEU A 498 4.86 8.18 14.09
N LEU A 499 4.88 8.81 12.92
CA LEU A 499 4.46 8.20 11.67
C LEU A 499 5.61 7.41 11.07
N PHE A 500 6.76 8.07 10.85
CA PHE A 500 8.00 7.46 10.39
C PHE A 500 9.19 8.35 10.77
N SER A 501 10.39 7.78 10.67
CA SER A 501 11.64 8.54 10.79
C SER A 501 12.73 7.89 9.94
N TYR A 502 13.67 8.69 9.46
CA TYR A 502 14.84 8.20 8.74
C TYR A 502 16.06 9.08 9.02
N ARG A 503 17.25 8.51 8.81
CA ARG A 503 18.49 9.28 8.86
C ARG A 503 18.90 9.61 7.43
N THR A 504 19.21 10.89 7.19
CA THR A 504 19.75 11.32 5.91
C THR A 504 21.09 10.65 5.65
N THR A 505 21.42 10.49 4.38
CA THR A 505 22.74 10.04 3.91
C THR A 505 23.24 11.00 2.84
N LYS A 506 24.44 10.77 2.31
CA LYS A 506 24.95 11.56 1.18
C LYS A 506 24.03 11.53 -0.04
N ASN A 507 23.35 10.40 -0.28
CA ASN A 507 22.52 10.19 -1.47
C ASN A 507 21.01 10.13 -1.17
N ASN A 508 20.62 10.18 0.12
CA ASN A 508 19.22 10.23 0.55
C ASN A 508 19.08 11.40 1.52
N THR A 509 18.88 12.58 0.97
CA THR A 509 18.68 13.82 1.72
C THR A 509 17.66 14.68 0.96
N PRO A 510 16.69 15.30 1.64
CA PRO A 510 15.78 16.20 0.97
C PRO A 510 16.53 17.47 0.54
N PHE A 511 16.04 18.12 -0.51
CA PHE A 511 16.50 19.45 -0.88
C PHE A 511 15.94 20.48 0.09
N VAL A 512 16.72 21.50 0.41
CA VAL A 512 16.20 22.65 1.16
C VAL A 512 15.70 23.68 0.16
N VAL A 513 14.48 24.16 0.38
CA VAL A 513 13.85 25.19 -0.45
C VAL A 513 13.59 26.43 0.41
N GLU A 514 14.08 27.59 -0.04
CA GLU A 514 14.04 28.83 0.74
C GLU A 514 12.60 29.31 0.99
N ASP A 515 11.80 29.40 -0.08
CA ASP A 515 10.45 29.95 -0.07
C ASP A 515 9.34 28.88 -0.18
N SER A 516 9.52 27.73 0.48
CA SER A 516 8.47 26.70 0.53
C SER A 516 7.64 26.83 1.80
N ASP A 517 6.31 26.80 1.65
CA ASP A 517 5.34 26.76 2.76
C ASP A 517 4.98 25.33 3.19
N ARG A 518 5.46 24.33 2.44
CA ARG A 518 5.17 22.91 2.66
C ARG A 518 6.43 22.06 2.69
N VAL A 519 6.27 20.88 3.26
CA VAL A 519 7.20 19.77 3.14
C VAL A 519 6.68 18.79 2.10
N LEU A 520 7.55 18.34 1.21
CA LEU A 520 7.26 17.23 0.30
C LEU A 520 8.13 16.06 0.74
N MET A 521 7.52 14.97 1.20
CA MET A 521 8.22 13.75 1.54
C MET A 521 8.30 12.88 0.30
N GLY A 522 9.50 12.44 -0.08
CA GLY A 522 9.68 11.46 -1.16
C GLY A 522 9.42 10.02 -0.69
N PHE A 523 10.24 9.09 -1.17
CA PHE A 523 10.13 7.65 -0.84
C PHE A 523 10.27 7.23 0.65
N PRO A 524 10.91 7.97 1.59
CA PRO A 524 11.14 7.47 2.96
C PRO A 524 9.92 6.93 3.73
N PRO A 525 8.72 7.55 3.74
CA PRO A 525 7.52 6.98 4.36
C PRO A 525 7.16 5.59 3.81
N PHE A 526 7.25 5.38 2.49
CA PHE A 526 6.92 4.11 1.83
C PHE A 526 7.99 3.02 2.06
N ALA A 527 9.26 3.44 2.21
CA ALA A 527 10.33 2.54 2.64
C ALA A 527 10.17 2.08 4.10
N ALA A 528 9.56 2.90 4.96
CA ALA A 528 9.37 2.61 6.38
C ALA A 528 8.27 1.56 6.62
N GLY A 529 7.20 1.56 5.81
CA GLY A 529 6.10 0.61 5.98
C GLY A 529 5.01 0.75 4.92
N PRO A 530 4.01 -0.16 4.97
CA PRO A 530 2.88 -0.15 4.05
C PRO A 530 2.00 1.09 4.26
N ILE A 531 1.67 1.77 3.17
CA ILE A 531 0.80 2.96 3.17
C ILE A 531 -0.38 2.69 2.24
N TYR A 532 -1.60 2.90 2.73
CA TYR A 532 -2.81 2.82 1.93
C TYR A 532 -3.32 4.22 1.58
N VAL A 533 -3.66 4.43 0.31
CA VAL A 533 -4.29 5.64 -0.19
C VAL A 533 -5.76 5.33 -0.49
N ASP A 534 -6.68 5.93 0.26
CA ASP A 534 -8.10 5.91 -0.04
C ASP A 534 -8.39 6.92 -1.14
N PHE A 535 -9.09 6.52 -2.20
CA PHE A 535 -9.40 7.40 -3.35
C PHE A 535 -10.70 8.18 -3.18
N ARG A 536 -11.50 7.92 -2.15
CA ARG A 536 -12.84 8.50 -2.00
C ARG A 536 -12.79 9.91 -1.45
N GLY A 537 -13.65 10.79 -1.97
CA GLY A 537 -13.74 12.18 -1.53
C GLY A 537 -12.40 12.91 -1.69
N GLU A 538 -11.92 13.55 -0.63
CA GLU A 538 -10.58 14.16 -0.61
C GLU A 538 -9.44 13.15 -0.38
N GLY A 539 -9.76 11.86 -0.32
CA GLY A 539 -8.84 10.78 -0.04
C GLY A 539 -8.35 10.74 1.41
N LYS A 540 -7.58 9.71 1.72
CA LYS A 540 -6.92 9.52 3.03
C LYS A 540 -5.57 8.87 2.84
N THR A 541 -4.58 9.30 3.62
CA THR A 541 -3.29 8.63 3.73
C THR A 541 -3.28 7.80 5.00
N ILE A 542 -3.16 6.48 4.87
CA ILE A 542 -3.27 5.54 5.99
C ILE A 542 -1.95 4.81 6.19
N PHE A 543 -1.29 5.06 7.31
CA PHE A 543 -0.13 4.30 7.75
C PHE A 543 -0.61 3.02 8.40
N ASN A 544 -0.28 1.88 7.82
CA ASN A 544 -0.66 0.57 8.37
C ASN A 544 0.39 0.04 9.36
N TYR A 545 -0.01 -0.98 10.13
CA TYR A 545 0.96 -1.83 10.82
C TYR A 545 1.81 -2.61 9.81
N ALA A 546 3.09 -2.85 10.12
CA ALA A 546 4.11 -3.37 9.18
C ALA A 546 4.56 -4.81 9.49
#